data_AF-A0A953HV42-F1
#
_entry.id   AF-A0A953HV42-F1
#
_cell.length_a   1.000
_cell.length_b   1.000
_cell.length_c   1.000
_cell.angle_alpha   90.00
_cell.angle_beta   90.00
_cell.angle_gamma   90.00
#
_symmetry.space_group_name_H-M   'P 1'
#
loop_
_entity.id
_entity.type
_entity.pdbx_description
1 polymer ?
#
loop_
_entity_poly.entity_id
_entity_poly.type
_entity_poly.pdbx_seq_one_letter_code
_entity_poly.pdbx_strand_id
1 'polypeptide(L)'
;MEEFFASLYEWFGLNPLYSTDMGDQLRGWDITCTDYIGTPWYVIIGWIMIATTAFFYTLQYHIIDSSRWKNKTHWWIFALIIVLANFLVAFLIPYNSIQAGDYCNQLNITISDCVGFGLSNAVWSFILFAVITTIPVFRRFSNNCRHTTFWKP
;
A
#
# COMPACT_ATOMS: atom_id res chain seq x y z
N MET A 1 4.81 -15.65 5.37
CA MET A 1 4.84 -14.26 4.86
C MET A 1 3.48 -13.88 4.29
N GLU A 2 2.83 -14.78 3.54
CA GLU A 2 1.44 -14.63 3.08
C GLU A 2 0.49 -14.30 4.22
N GLU A 3 0.44 -15.12 5.27
CA GLU A 3 -0.39 -14.89 6.47
C GLU A 3 -0.13 -13.54 7.16
N PHE A 4 1.11 -13.04 7.12
CA PHE A 4 1.44 -11.73 7.69
C PHE A 4 0.84 -10.59 6.87
N PHE A 5 1.00 -10.62 5.54
CA PHE A 5 0.41 -9.58 4.70
C PHE A 5 -1.11 -9.69 4.64
N ALA A 6 -1.67 -10.91 4.59
CA ALA A 6 -3.10 -11.14 4.68
C ALA A 6 -3.66 -10.55 5.98
N SER A 7 -3.14 -10.94 7.15
CA SER A 7 -3.59 -10.37 8.43
C SER A 7 -3.43 -8.84 8.52
N LEU A 8 -2.37 -8.28 7.93
CA LEU A 8 -2.16 -6.83 7.87
C LEU A 8 -3.26 -6.13 7.06
N TYR A 9 -3.55 -6.61 5.86
CA TYR A 9 -4.59 -6.02 5.01
C TYR A 9 -6.00 -6.29 5.52
N GLU A 10 -6.22 -7.42 6.18
CA GLU A 10 -7.52 -7.85 6.68
C GLU A 10 -7.90 -7.15 7.99
N TRP A 11 -6.92 -6.73 8.81
CA TRP A 11 -7.17 -6.01 10.07
C TRP A 11 -8.16 -4.84 9.90
N PHE A 12 -7.95 -3.98 8.89
CA PHE A 12 -8.85 -2.87 8.60
C PHE A 12 -9.69 -3.06 7.34
N GLY A 13 -9.34 -4.02 6.49
CA GLY A 13 -9.88 -4.13 5.15
C GLY A 13 -11.03 -5.12 5.01
N LEU A 14 -10.93 -6.28 5.65
CA LEU A 14 -11.89 -7.36 5.44
C LEU A 14 -13.18 -7.01 6.18
N ASN A 15 -14.24 -6.73 5.40
CA ASN A 15 -15.55 -6.33 5.90
C ASN A 15 -15.46 -5.18 6.95
N PRO A 16 -15.00 -3.99 6.51
CA PRO A 16 -15.93 -3.16 5.75
C PRO A 16 -15.43 -2.67 4.38
N LEU A 17 -14.17 -2.85 4.01
CA LEU A 17 -13.62 -2.28 2.77
C LEU A 17 -13.77 -3.21 1.56
N TYR A 18 -13.48 -4.50 1.72
CA TYR A 18 -13.63 -5.49 0.65
C TYR A 18 -14.16 -6.83 1.20
N SER A 19 -14.77 -7.62 0.32
CA SER A 19 -15.38 -8.91 0.61
C SER A 19 -14.38 -10.00 1.00
N THR A 20 -14.88 -11.05 1.67
CA THR A 20 -14.11 -12.27 1.94
C THR A 20 -13.61 -12.92 0.65
N ASP A 21 -14.45 -12.91 -0.39
CA ASP A 21 -14.17 -13.51 -1.69
C ASP A 21 -12.98 -12.82 -2.38
N MET A 22 -12.91 -11.48 -2.26
CA MET A 22 -11.72 -10.74 -2.69
C MET A 22 -10.50 -11.12 -1.86
N GLY A 23 -10.65 -11.31 -0.55
CA GLY A 23 -9.58 -11.77 0.32
C GLY A 23 -9.01 -13.13 -0.11
N ASP A 24 -9.87 -14.08 -0.48
CA ASP A 24 -9.44 -15.40 -0.93
C ASP A 24 -8.73 -15.34 -2.29
N GLN A 25 -9.22 -14.52 -3.22
CA GLN A 25 -8.49 -14.23 -4.48
C GLN A 25 -7.10 -13.62 -4.20
N LEU A 26 -7.00 -12.69 -3.25
CA LEU A 26 -5.74 -12.03 -2.91
C LEU A 26 -4.74 -12.95 -2.20
N ARG A 27 -5.22 -14.01 -1.51
CA ARG A 27 -4.40 -15.10 -0.96
C ARG A 27 -3.88 -16.04 -2.04
N GLY A 28 -4.38 -15.94 -3.28
CA GLY A 28 -3.99 -16.80 -4.39
C GLY A 28 -4.93 -17.97 -4.60
N TRP A 29 -6.23 -17.82 -4.32
CA TRP A 29 -7.22 -18.83 -4.72
C TRP A 29 -7.16 -19.04 -6.24
N ASP A 30 -6.95 -20.29 -6.66
CA ASP A 30 -6.69 -20.59 -8.07
C ASP A 30 -7.93 -20.37 -8.95
N ILE A 31 -7.68 -20.06 -10.23
CA ILE A 31 -8.72 -19.83 -11.25
C ILE A 31 -9.60 -21.07 -11.43
N THR A 32 -9.06 -22.27 -11.19
CA THR A 32 -9.83 -23.53 -11.24
C THR A 32 -10.69 -23.81 -10.00
N CYS A 33 -10.66 -22.91 -9.01
CA CYS A 33 -11.46 -22.99 -7.78
C CYS A 33 -11.17 -24.21 -6.89
N THR A 34 -9.94 -24.75 -6.93
CA THR A 34 -9.59 -25.97 -6.18
C THR A 34 -8.80 -25.71 -4.91
N ASP A 35 -7.80 -24.84 -4.95
CA ASP A 35 -6.85 -24.63 -3.84
C ASP A 35 -6.11 -23.29 -4.00
N TYR A 36 -5.35 -22.88 -2.98
CA TYR A 36 -4.52 -21.66 -2.95
C TYR A 36 -3.18 -21.82 -3.67
N ILE A 37 -3.22 -22.17 -4.96
CA ILE A 37 -2.02 -22.39 -5.81
C ILE A 37 -1.78 -21.19 -6.77
N GLY A 38 -2.73 -20.26 -6.82
CA GLY A 38 -2.64 -19.05 -7.63
C GLY A 38 -1.62 -18.03 -7.10
N THR A 39 -1.59 -16.87 -7.75
CA THR A 39 -0.62 -15.82 -7.43
C THR A 39 -0.94 -15.16 -6.07
N PRO A 40 0.00 -15.11 -5.10
CA PRO A 40 -0.23 -14.53 -3.77
C PRO A 40 -0.15 -13.00 -3.82
N TRP A 41 -1.23 -12.36 -4.29
CA TRP A 41 -1.28 -10.92 -4.50
C TRP A 41 -1.05 -10.10 -3.24
N TYR A 42 -1.49 -10.56 -2.06
CA TYR A 42 -1.22 -9.88 -0.79
C TYR A 42 0.27 -9.64 -0.56
N VAL A 43 1.11 -10.63 -0.84
CA VAL A 43 2.56 -10.53 -0.63
C VAL A 43 3.18 -9.58 -1.64
N ILE A 44 2.81 -9.73 -2.91
CA ILE A 44 3.35 -8.91 -4.01
C ILE A 44 3.03 -7.43 -3.76
N ILE A 45 1.77 -7.14 -3.46
CA ILE A 45 1.30 -5.76 -3.25
C ILE A 45 1.87 -5.19 -1.95
N GLY A 46 2.00 -6.00 -0.90
CA GLY A 46 2.67 -5.62 0.34
C GLY A 46 4.13 -5.21 0.14
N TRP A 47 4.88 -5.96 -0.65
CA TRP A 47 6.26 -5.59 -0.98
C TRP A 47 6.36 -4.36 -1.86
N ILE A 48 5.46 -4.21 -2.83
CA ILE A 48 5.40 -2.99 -3.66
C ILE A 48 5.11 -1.78 -2.78
N MET A 49 4.20 -1.89 -1.81
CA MET A 49 3.88 -0.83 -0.87
C MET A 49 5.09 -0.39 -0.04
N ILE A 50 5.85 -1.35 0.49
CA ILE A 50 7.07 -1.05 1.25
C ILE A 50 8.11 -0.38 0.34
N ALA A 51 8.34 -0.93 -0.85
CA ALA A 51 9.33 -0.42 -1.80
C ALA A 51 9.01 1.01 -2.28
N THR A 52 7.76 1.28 -2.67
CA THR A 52 7.34 2.61 -3.11
C THR A 52 7.43 3.62 -1.98
N THR A 53 6.99 3.26 -0.77
CA THR A 53 7.06 4.14 0.40
C THR A 53 8.51 4.47 0.77
N ALA A 54 9.39 3.47 0.78
CA ALA A 54 10.82 3.66 1.04
C ALA A 54 11.50 4.53 -0.03
N PHE A 55 11.13 4.35 -1.30
CA PHE A 55 11.64 5.16 -2.42
C PHE A 55 11.28 6.63 -2.25
N PHE A 56 10.00 6.96 -2.05
CA PHE A 56 9.56 8.35 -1.88
C PHE A 56 10.08 8.99 -0.59
N TYR A 57 10.18 8.21 0.49
CA TYR A 57 10.86 8.65 1.70
C TYR A 57 12.32 9.05 1.41
N THR A 58 13.07 8.20 0.72
CA THR A 58 14.47 8.48 0.37
C THR A 58 14.58 9.72 -0.52
N LEU A 59 13.65 9.85 -1.47
CA LEU A 59 13.60 10.98 -2.39
C LEU A 59 13.35 12.30 -1.64
N GLN A 60 12.47 12.33 -0.64
CA GLN A 60 12.22 13.51 0.17
C GLN A 60 13.39 13.87 1.12
N TYR A 61 13.95 12.89 1.83
CA TYR A 61 14.87 13.16 2.95
C TYR A 61 16.35 13.10 2.58
N HIS A 62 16.72 12.45 1.46
CA HIS A 62 18.12 12.26 1.07
C HIS A 62 18.47 12.82 -0.33
N ILE A 63 17.50 12.90 -1.26
CA ILE A 63 17.78 13.38 -2.62
C ILE A 63 17.42 14.86 -2.77
N ILE A 64 16.15 15.21 -2.53
CA ILE A 64 15.67 16.58 -2.75
C ILE A 64 16.08 17.52 -1.60
N ASP A 65 16.31 16.96 -0.40
CA ASP A 65 16.78 17.58 0.86
C ASP A 65 17.20 19.06 0.76
N SER A 66 16.23 19.95 0.54
CA SER A 66 16.45 21.36 0.21
C SER A 66 15.88 22.25 1.30
N SER A 67 16.63 23.28 1.67
CA SER A 67 16.23 24.25 2.70
C SER A 67 14.97 25.05 2.34
N ARG A 68 14.61 25.12 1.06
CA ARG A 68 13.36 25.75 0.57
C ARG A 68 12.13 24.84 0.75
N TRP A 69 12.35 23.53 0.88
CA TRP A 69 11.30 22.50 0.88
C TRP A 69 10.98 21.95 2.28
N LYS A 70 11.47 22.62 3.33
CA LYS A 70 11.22 22.29 4.74
C LYS A 70 9.81 22.64 5.27
N ASN A 71 8.88 22.99 4.38
CA ASN A 71 7.56 23.48 4.76
C ASN A 71 6.55 22.34 4.80
N LYS A 72 5.62 22.40 5.78
CA LYS A 72 4.44 21.53 5.95
C LYS A 72 3.80 21.02 4.67
N THR A 73 3.64 21.90 3.67
CA THR A 73 3.03 21.56 2.39
C THR A 73 3.79 20.46 1.64
N HIS A 74 5.11 20.45 1.66
CA HIS A 74 5.91 19.46 0.92
C HIS A 74 5.76 18.07 1.53
N TRP A 75 5.73 17.95 2.86
CA TRP A 75 5.51 16.67 3.52
C TRP A 75 4.16 16.06 3.12
N TRP A 76 3.10 16.87 3.11
CA TRP A 76 1.77 16.42 2.69
C TRP A 76 1.68 16.10 1.19
N ILE A 77 2.43 16.81 0.34
CA ILE A 77 2.52 16.46 -1.09
C ILE A 77 3.16 15.07 -1.26
N PHE A 78 4.27 14.79 -0.58
CA PHE A 78 4.90 13.46 -0.63
C PHE A 78 3.99 12.37 -0.07
N ALA A 79 3.33 12.63 1.07
CA ALA A 79 2.35 11.72 1.63
C ALA A 79 1.21 11.42 0.63
N LEU A 80 0.65 12.46 -0.02
CA LEU A 80 -0.40 12.30 -1.01
C LEU A 80 0.06 11.48 -2.23
N ILE A 81 1.27 11.73 -2.73
CA ILE A 81 1.84 10.97 -3.85
C ILE A 81 1.99 9.48 -3.49
N ILE A 82 2.51 9.18 -2.30
CA ILE A 82 2.68 7.80 -1.81
C ILE A 82 1.32 7.10 -1.71
N VAL A 83 0.33 7.76 -1.11
CA VAL A 83 -1.03 7.23 -0.93
C VAL A 83 -1.69 6.94 -2.28
N LEU A 84 -1.64 7.90 -3.22
CA LEU A 84 -2.22 7.73 -4.55
C LEU A 84 -1.52 6.65 -5.37
N ALA A 85 -0.19 6.60 -5.34
CA ALA A 85 0.56 5.57 -6.07
C ALA A 85 0.22 4.16 -5.54
N ASN A 86 0.17 3.98 -4.23
CA ASN A 86 -0.15 2.69 -3.61
C ASN A 86 -1.61 2.30 -3.77
N PHE A 87 -2.52 3.28 -3.73
CA PHE A 87 -3.93 3.06 -4.08
C PHE A 87 -4.05 2.52 -5.51
N LEU A 88 -3.42 3.18 -6.48
CA LEU A 88 -3.52 2.82 -7.89
C LEU A 88 -2.96 1.43 -8.17
N VAL A 89 -1.81 1.07 -7.59
CA VAL A 89 -1.24 -0.28 -7.74
C VAL A 89 -2.20 -1.34 -7.20
N ALA A 90 -2.68 -1.15 -5.97
CA ALA A 90 -3.56 -2.11 -5.31
C ALA A 90 -4.96 -2.19 -5.96
N PHE A 91 -5.42 -1.12 -6.62
CA PHE A 91 -6.65 -1.15 -7.41
C PHE A 91 -6.44 -1.84 -8.77
N LEU A 92 -5.42 -1.46 -9.52
CA LEU A 92 -5.24 -1.88 -10.91
C LEU A 92 -4.95 -3.37 -11.05
N ILE A 93 -4.20 -3.97 -10.12
CA ILE A 93 -3.86 -5.39 -10.17
C ILE A 93 -5.11 -6.28 -10.11
N PRO A 94 -5.93 -6.25 -9.04
CA PRO A 94 -7.15 -7.06 -8.99
C PRO A 94 -8.19 -6.62 -10.03
N TYR A 95 -8.28 -5.33 -10.35
CA TYR A 95 -9.17 -4.86 -11.42
C TYR A 95 -8.84 -5.50 -12.77
N ASN A 96 -7.56 -5.56 -13.14
CA ASN A 96 -7.13 -6.21 -14.38
C ASN A 96 -7.38 -7.72 -14.36
N SER A 97 -7.18 -8.39 -13.22
CA SER A 97 -7.50 -9.82 -13.07
C SER A 97 -9.00 -10.10 -13.27
N ILE A 98 -9.88 -9.23 -12.75
CA ILE A 98 -11.33 -9.34 -12.98
C ILE A 98 -11.68 -9.09 -14.46
N GLN A 99 -11.10 -8.06 -15.08
CA GLN A 99 -11.37 -7.75 -16.50
C GLN A 99 -10.86 -8.86 -17.45
N ALA A 100 -9.75 -9.52 -17.10
CA ALA A 100 -9.22 -10.64 -17.85
C ALA A 100 -9.99 -11.95 -17.64
N GLY A 101 -10.82 -12.03 -16.58
CA GLY A 101 -11.45 -13.28 -16.15
C GLY A 101 -10.48 -14.24 -15.47
N ASP A 102 -9.33 -13.75 -15.02
CA ASP A 102 -8.26 -14.52 -14.36
C ASP A 102 -8.54 -14.66 -12.86
N TYR A 103 -9.73 -15.14 -12.49
CA TYR A 103 -10.14 -15.41 -11.12
C TYR A 103 -11.16 -16.55 -11.06
N CYS A 104 -11.30 -17.16 -9.89
CA CYS A 104 -12.28 -18.24 -9.71
C CYS A 104 -13.71 -17.72 -9.92
N ASN A 105 -14.46 -18.38 -10.82
CA ASN A 105 -15.84 -18.00 -11.17
C ASN A 105 -16.87 -18.20 -10.04
N GLN A 106 -16.49 -18.87 -8.95
CA GLN A 106 -17.33 -19.03 -7.75
C GLN A 106 -17.21 -17.84 -6.78
N LEU A 107 -16.17 -17.01 -6.91
CA LEU A 107 -15.95 -15.84 -6.08
C LEU A 107 -16.77 -14.66 -6.62
N ASN A 108 -17.56 -14.02 -5.76
CA ASN A 108 -18.35 -12.86 -6.12
C ASN A 108 -17.57 -11.57 -5.85
N ILE A 109 -16.61 -11.27 -6.72
CA ILE A 109 -15.73 -10.12 -6.61
C ILE A 109 -16.30 -8.96 -7.43
N THR A 110 -16.47 -7.81 -6.78
CA THR A 110 -16.99 -6.59 -7.41
C THR A 110 -15.88 -5.55 -7.61
N ILE A 111 -16.15 -4.55 -8.46
CA ILE A 111 -15.27 -3.38 -8.60
C ILE A 111 -15.15 -2.62 -7.27
N SER A 112 -16.20 -2.64 -6.44
CA SER A 112 -16.17 -2.03 -5.11
C SER A 112 -15.10 -2.67 -4.22
N ASP A 113 -14.90 -3.99 -4.32
CA ASP A 113 -13.86 -4.69 -3.57
C ASP A 113 -12.46 -4.26 -4.00
N CYS A 114 -12.26 -3.99 -5.30
CA CYS A 114 -10.99 -3.45 -5.80
C CYS A 114 -10.71 -2.05 -5.23
N VAL A 115 -11.73 -1.20 -5.18
CA VAL A 115 -11.61 0.15 -4.59
C VAL A 115 -11.30 0.05 -3.10
N GLY A 116 -12.02 -0.83 -2.39
CA GLY A 116 -11.82 -1.07 -0.96
C GLY A 116 -10.42 -1.58 -0.61
N PHE A 117 -9.92 -2.54 -1.38
CA PHE A 117 -8.55 -3.02 -1.21
C PHE A 117 -7.51 -1.95 -1.55
N GLY A 118 -7.75 -1.18 -2.62
CA GLY A 118 -6.96 0.01 -2.94
C GLY A 118 -6.88 1.00 -1.78
N LEU A 119 -8.01 1.31 -1.13
CA LEU A 119 -8.07 2.17 0.04
C LEU A 119 -7.32 1.59 1.24
N SER A 120 -7.46 0.29 1.50
CA SER A 120 -6.71 -0.39 2.58
C SER A 120 -5.20 -0.23 2.38
N ASN A 121 -4.70 -0.46 1.16
CA ASN A 121 -3.29 -0.27 0.84
C ASN A 121 -2.84 1.19 0.94
N ALA A 122 -3.70 2.13 0.53
CA ALA A 122 -3.44 3.56 0.65
C ALA A 122 -3.25 3.97 2.12
N VAL A 123 -4.13 3.50 3.01
CA VAL A 123 -4.05 3.75 4.46
C VAL A 123 -2.78 3.14 5.05
N TRP A 124 -2.46 1.88 4.73
CA TRP A 124 -1.24 1.25 5.23
C TRP A 124 0.03 1.94 4.75
N SER A 125 0.07 2.40 3.49
CA SER A 125 1.21 3.16 2.97
C SER A 125 1.39 4.50 3.69
N PHE A 126 0.28 5.18 4.04
CA PHE A 126 0.31 6.41 4.82
C PHE A 126 0.84 6.16 6.24
N ILE A 127 0.34 5.12 6.91
CA ILE A 127 0.78 4.74 8.26
C ILE A 127 2.28 4.42 8.23
N LEU A 128 2.73 3.60 7.28
CA LEU A 128 4.14 3.25 7.13
C LEU A 128 5.01 4.49 6.93
N PHE A 129 4.59 5.40 6.05
CA PHE A 129 5.30 6.66 5.82
C PHE A 129 5.33 7.55 7.09
N ALA A 130 4.22 7.67 7.81
CA ALA A 130 4.15 8.42 9.07
C ALA A 130 5.07 7.81 10.14
N VAL A 131 5.14 6.49 10.24
CA VAL A 131 6.03 5.77 11.18
C VAL A 131 7.50 6.00 10.83
N ILE A 132 7.90 5.77 9.57
CA ILE A 132 9.29 5.95 9.12
C ILE A 132 9.74 7.40 9.32
N THR A 133 8.86 8.37 9.02
CA THR A 133 9.15 9.80 9.22
C THR A 133 9.09 10.25 10.68
N THR A 134 8.52 9.46 11.59
CA THR A 134 8.55 9.76 13.03
C THR A 134 9.85 9.28 13.67
N ILE A 135 10.31 8.07 13.32
CA ILE A 135 11.48 7.45 13.93
C ILE A 135 12.75 8.28 13.60
N PRO A 136 13.48 8.80 14.61
CA PRO A 136 14.60 9.71 14.39
C PRO A 136 15.85 9.02 13.82
N VAL A 137 15.97 7.70 13.97
CA VAL A 137 17.11 6.91 13.46
C VAL A 137 17.23 7.01 11.95
N PHE A 138 16.12 6.87 11.22
CA PHE A 138 16.12 6.89 9.76
C PHE A 138 16.42 8.28 9.20
N ARG A 139 15.91 9.34 9.83
CA ARG A 139 16.10 10.72 9.37
C ARG A 139 17.42 11.36 9.79
N ARG A 140 18.22 10.68 10.63
CA ARG A 140 19.48 11.26 11.17
C ARG A 140 20.47 11.65 10.08
N PHE A 141 20.36 11.03 8.90
CA PHE A 141 21.22 11.29 7.74
C PHE A 141 20.68 12.38 6.79
N SER A 142 19.54 13.00 7.09
CA SER A 142 19.04 14.17 6.37
C SER A 142 19.70 15.45 6.90
N ASN A 143 20.07 16.38 6.02
CA ASN A 143 20.72 17.64 6.37
C ASN A 143 19.70 18.75 6.66
N ASN A 144 18.68 18.92 5.81
CA ASN A 144 17.72 20.02 5.89
C ASN A 144 16.34 19.58 6.43
N CYS A 145 15.89 18.37 6.12
CA CYS A 145 14.58 17.84 6.49
C CYS A 145 14.58 17.02 7.80
N ARG A 146 15.69 16.97 8.55
CA ARG A 146 15.85 16.12 9.75
C ARG A 146 14.80 16.34 10.84
N HIS A 147 14.28 17.56 10.98
CA HIS A 147 13.27 17.89 12.00
C HIS A 147 11.83 17.80 11.48
N THR A 148 11.66 17.64 10.17
CA THR A 148 10.36 17.43 9.54
C THR A 148 9.87 16.02 9.85
N THR A 149 8.71 15.92 10.49
CA THR A 149 8.06 14.66 10.91
C THR A 149 6.58 14.71 10.58
N PHE A 150 5.89 13.59 10.68
CA PHE A 150 4.42 13.59 10.72
C PHE A 150 3.84 14.57 11.78
N TRP A 151 4.47 14.69 12.96
CA TRP A 151 4.01 15.56 14.07
C TRP A 151 4.39 17.04 13.89
N LYS A 152 5.45 17.29 13.14
CA LYS A 152 5.97 18.62 12.78
C LYS A 152 6.31 18.62 11.28
N PRO A 153 5.27 18.59 10.43
CA PRO A 153 5.44 18.52 8.99
C PRO A 153 5.99 19.83 8.43
#